data_AF-A0A327WG66-F1
#
_entry.id   AF-A0A327WG66-F1
#
_cell.length_a   1.000
_cell.length_b   1.000
_cell.length_c   1.000
_cell.angle_alpha   90.00
_cell.angle_beta   90.00
_cell.angle_gamma   90.00
#
_symmetry.space_group_name_H-M   'P 1'
#
loop_
_entity.id
_entity.type
_entity.pdbx_description
1 polymer ?
#
loop_
_entity_poly.entity_id
_entity_poly.type
_entity_poly.pdbx_seq_one_letter_code
_entity_poly.pdbx_strand_id
1 'polypeptide(L)'
;MMSEVVVMTVTQQYALDVYRAAQRGEAAPPAPLLNEAAAVRDLRDYRRFRAVLAERPAGGRIRAALARRLSGHRGRRGHAAGC
;
A
#
# COMPACT_ATOMS: atom_id res chain seq x y z
N MET A 1 23.31 9.70 -3.68
CA MET A 1 24.18 9.15 -2.62
C MET A 1 23.34 8.50 -1.50
N MET A 2 22.39 7.61 -1.84
CA MET A 2 21.49 6.96 -0.85
C MET A 2 21.28 5.47 -1.16
N SER A 3 22.11 4.88 -2.02
CA SER A 3 21.86 3.58 -2.66
C SER A 3 22.91 2.51 -2.34
N GLU A 4 24.00 2.84 -1.64
CA GLU A 4 25.08 1.88 -1.37
C GLU A 4 24.88 1.11 -0.04
N VAL A 5 24.05 1.64 0.87
CA VAL A 5 23.72 0.97 2.16
C VAL A 5 22.63 -0.09 1.99
N VAL A 6 21.98 -0.17 0.81
CA VAL A 6 20.92 -1.16 0.49
C VAL A 6 21.50 -2.50 0.02
N VAL A 7 22.83 -2.66 -0.01
CA VAL A 7 23.47 -3.91 -0.45
C VAL A 7 23.33 -5.04 0.60
N MET A 8 22.98 -4.71 1.84
CA MET A 8 22.33 -5.66 2.77
C MET A 8 20.83 -5.39 2.81
N THR A 9 20.02 -6.40 2.45
CA THR A 9 18.57 -6.25 2.55
C THR A 9 18.19 -6.14 4.03
N VAL A 10 17.25 -5.25 4.36
CA VAL A 10 16.75 -5.07 5.75
C VAL A 10 16.31 -6.42 6.35
N THR A 11 15.77 -7.31 5.51
CA THR A 11 15.38 -8.66 5.90
C THR A 11 16.57 -9.59 6.17
N GLN A 12 17.69 -9.47 5.44
CA GLN A 12 18.92 -10.23 5.70
C GLN A 12 19.62 -9.76 6.97
N GLN A 13 19.72 -8.44 7.17
CA GLN A 13 20.28 -7.88 8.40
C GLN A 13 19.46 -8.32 9.62
N TYR A 14 18.13 -8.26 9.52
CA TYR A 14 17.24 -8.76 10.56
C TYR A 14 17.46 -10.25 10.87
N ALA A 15 17.61 -11.10 9.84
CA ALA A 15 17.88 -12.52 10.05
C ALA A 15 19.20 -12.77 10.80
N LEU A 16 20.25 -11.99 10.49
CA LEU A 16 21.52 -12.05 11.22
C LEU A 16 21.41 -11.55 12.65
N ASP A 17 20.64 -10.51 12.90
CA ASP A 17 20.46 -9.94 14.24
C ASP A 17 19.62 -10.87 15.13
N VAL A 18 18.61 -11.54 14.56
CA VAL A 18 17.86 -12.61 15.24
C VAL A 18 18.77 -13.78 15.61
N TYR A 19 19.61 -14.23 14.66
CA TYR A 19 20.56 -15.32 14.92
C TYR A 19 21.55 -14.96 16.04
N ARG A 20 22.09 -13.73 16.02
CA ARG A 20 22.99 -13.23 17.07
C ARG A 20 22.33 -13.11 18.43
N ALA A 21 21.09 -12.60 18.47
CA ALA A 21 20.32 -12.51 19.71
C ALA A 21 20.08 -13.92 20.30
N ALA A 22 19.70 -14.88 19.46
CA ALA A 22 19.54 -16.28 19.89
C ALA A 22 20.83 -16.88 20.45
N GLN A 23 21.98 -16.64 19.80
CA GLN A 23 23.29 -17.11 20.27
C GLN A 23 23.72 -16.47 21.61
N ARG A 24 23.24 -15.26 21.92
CA ARG A 24 23.54 -14.55 23.17
C ARG A 24 22.46 -14.72 24.26
N GLY A 25 21.37 -15.44 23.98
CA GLY A 25 20.22 -15.55 24.87
C GLY A 25 19.47 -14.22 25.07
N GLU A 26 19.65 -13.29 24.14
CA GLU A 26 18.99 -11.98 24.13
C GLU A 26 17.60 -12.09 23.50
N ALA A 27 16.69 -11.18 23.86
CA ALA A 27 15.39 -11.08 23.22
C ALA A 27 15.55 -10.74 21.72
N ALA A 28 14.75 -11.39 20.86
CA ALA A 28 14.80 -11.14 19.43
C ALA A 28 14.48 -9.66 19.11
N PRO A 29 15.20 -9.03 18.17
CA PRO A 29 14.89 -7.67 17.74
C PRO A 29 13.45 -7.62 17.19
N PRO A 30 12.75 -6.49 17.35
CA PRO A 30 11.40 -6.34 16.83
C PRO A 30 11.40 -6.55 15.32
N ALA A 31 10.47 -7.37 14.83
CA ALA A 31 10.40 -7.66 13.41
C ALA A 31 10.17 -6.36 12.62
N PRO A 32 10.96 -6.10 11.55
CA PRO A 32 10.82 -4.90 10.73
C PRO A 32 9.45 -4.80 10.05
N LEU A 33 8.65 -5.88 10.11
CA LEU A 33 7.34 -6.02 9.47
C LEU A 33 6.13 -5.95 10.42
N LEU A 34 6.28 -5.72 11.72
CA LEU A 34 5.12 -5.71 12.64
C LEU A 34 4.18 -4.50 12.42
N ASN A 35 4.63 -3.48 11.69
CA ASN A 35 3.93 -2.19 11.55
C ASN A 35 3.46 -1.96 10.10
N GLU A 36 3.56 -2.97 9.22
CA GLU A 36 3.33 -2.84 7.78
C GLU A 36 1.98 -2.21 7.44
N ALA A 37 0.93 -2.50 8.22
CA ALA A 37 -0.39 -1.92 8.00
C ALA A 37 -0.41 -0.39 8.19
N ALA A 38 0.37 0.13 9.15
CA ALA A 38 0.56 1.56 9.34
C ALA A 38 1.40 2.16 8.21
N ALA A 39 2.50 1.49 7.83
CA ALA A 39 3.33 1.92 6.70
C ALA A 39 2.57 1.95 5.36
N VAL A 40 1.66 0.99 5.13
CA VAL A 40 0.76 0.97 3.96
C VAL A 40 -0.23 2.13 4.01
N ARG A 41 -0.73 2.49 5.19
CA ARG A 41 -1.63 3.63 5.39
C ARG A 41 -0.91 4.95 5.12
N ASP A 42 0.29 5.12 5.67
CA ASP A 42 1.14 6.29 5.46
C ASP A 42 1.55 6.42 3.99
N LEU A 43 1.86 5.31 3.32
CA LEU A 43 2.16 5.30 1.88
C LEU A 43 0.95 5.71 1.04
N ARG A 44 -0.26 5.30 1.46
CA ARG A 44 -1.51 5.70 0.80
C ARG A 44 -1.78 7.19 0.98
N ASP A 45 -1.51 7.73 2.16
CA ASP A 45 -1.68 9.14 2.48
C ASP A 45 -0.63 10.00 1.77
N TYR A 46 0.62 9.55 1.70
CA TYR A 46 1.67 10.18 0.88
C TYR A 46 1.28 10.22 -0.60
N ARG A 47 0.74 9.11 -1.14
CA ARG A 47 0.23 9.08 -2.53
C ARG A 47 -0.96 10.01 -2.74
N ARG A 48 -1.83 10.16 -1.74
CA ARG A 48 -2.96 11.10 -1.77
C ARG A 48 -2.47 12.55 -1.77
N PHE A 49 -1.50 12.86 -0.92
CA PHE A 49 -0.88 14.18 -0.87
C PHE A 49 -0.13 14.53 -2.16
N ARG A 50 0.63 13.57 -2.72
CA ARG A 50 1.30 13.74 -4.02
C ARG A 50 0.33 13.99 -5.17
N ALA A 51 -0.88 13.42 -5.13
CA ALA A 51 -1.90 13.71 -6.12
C ALA A 51 -2.43 15.15 -6.02
N VAL A 52 -2.55 15.69 -4.80
CA VAL A 52 -2.92 17.10 -4.56
C VAL A 52 -1.83 18.03 -5.09
N LEU A 53 -0.56 17.75 -4.79
CA LEU A 53 0.58 18.52 -5.30
C LEU A 53 0.71 18.48 -6.82
N ALA A 54 0.30 17.37 -7.46
CA ALA A 54 0.35 17.22 -8.91
C ALA A 54 -0.85 17.88 -9.63
N GLU A 55 -1.67 18.66 -8.92
CA GLU A 55 -2.93 19.26 -9.42
C GLU A 55 -3.86 18.25 -10.11
N ARG A 56 -3.64 16.95 -9.86
CA ARG A 56 -4.38 15.84 -10.42
C ARG A 56 -5.47 15.55 -9.41
N PRO A 57 -6.69 16.06 -9.58
CA PRO A 57 -7.72 15.85 -8.60
C PRO A 57 -7.94 14.35 -8.47
N ALA A 58 -7.90 13.84 -7.25
CA ALA A 58 -8.21 12.45 -6.90
C ALA A 58 -9.60 12.00 -7.44
N GLY A 59 -10.39 12.94 -7.96
CA GLY A 59 -11.59 12.76 -8.74
C GLY A 59 -11.50 11.79 -9.92
N GLY A 60 -10.32 11.48 -10.49
CA GLY A 60 -10.22 10.46 -11.54
C GLY A 60 -10.68 9.07 -11.09
N ARG A 61 -10.30 8.65 -9.88
CA ARG A 61 -10.71 7.36 -9.29
C ARG A 61 -12.15 7.38 -8.78
N ILE A 62 -12.58 8.50 -8.24
CA ILE A 62 -13.97 8.71 -7.82
C ILE A 62 -14.88 8.67 -9.04
N ARG A 63 -14.55 9.39 -10.12
CA ARG A 63 -15.27 9.36 -11.41
C ARG A 63 -15.27 7.95 -12.00
N ALA A 64 -14.16 7.21 -11.95
CA ALA A 64 -14.13 5.82 -12.44
C ALA A 64 -14.97 4.86 -11.58
N ALA A 65 -15.00 5.04 -10.26
CA ALA A 65 -15.86 4.26 -9.37
C ALA A 65 -17.35 4.62 -9.56
N LEU A 66 -17.66 5.90 -9.71
CA LEU A 66 -19.01 6.40 -9.97
C LEU A 66 -19.50 5.93 -11.34
N ALA A 67 -18.67 6.02 -12.37
CA ALA A 67 -18.97 5.53 -13.72
C ALA A 67 -19.25 4.02 -13.70
N ARG A 68 -18.46 3.22 -13.00
CA ARG A 68 -18.72 1.77 -12.84
C ARG A 68 -20.06 1.48 -12.15
N ARG A 69 -20.40 2.22 -11.09
CA ARG A 69 -21.71 2.07 -10.44
C ARG A 69 -22.88 2.49 -11.32
N LEU A 70 -22.74 3.59 -12.06
CA LEU A 70 -23.78 4.09 -12.96
C LEU A 70 -23.97 3.19 -14.18
N SER A 71 -22.88 2.65 -14.75
CA SER A 71 -22.93 1.67 -15.85
C SER A 71 -23.56 0.34 -15.40
N GLY A 72 -23.26 -0.13 -14.19
CA GLY A 72 -23.93 -1.30 -13.59
C GLY A 72 -25.43 -1.08 -13.33
N HIS A 73 -25.85 0.16 -13.05
CA HIS A 73 -27.27 0.49 -12.86
C HIS A 73 -28.04 0.62 -14.20
N ARG A 74 -27.38 1.06 -15.28
CA ARG A 74 -27.98 1.11 -16.63
C ARG A 74 -28.23 -0.27 -17.20
N GLY A 75 -27.36 -1.25 -16.93
CA GLY A 75 -27.55 -2.64 -17.36
C GLY A 75 -28.80 -3.33 -16.80
N ARG A 76 -29.32 -2.89 -15.64
CA ARG A 76 -30.55 -3.45 -15.03
C ARG A 76 -31.84 -2.82 -15.55
N ARG A 77 -31.78 -1.65 -16.22
CA ARG A 77 -32.97 -0.98 -16.78
C ARG A 77 -33.26 -1.39 -18.23
N GLY A 78 -32.28 -1.98 -18.93
CA GLY A 78 -32.43 -2.41 -20.33
C GLY A 78 -33.09 -3.77 -20.54
N HIS A 79 -33.30 -4.57 -19.49
CA HIS A 79 -33.92 -5.91 -19.60
C HIS A 79 -35.44 -5.91 -19.33
N ALA A 80 -36.04 -4.76 -19.05
CA ALA A 80 -37.48 -4.62 -18.81
C ALA A 80 -38.28 -4.02 -19.99
N ALA A 81 -37.62 -3.76 -21.13
CA ALA A 81 -38.24 -3.26 -22.36
C ALA A 81 -37.93 -4.22 -23.51
N GLY A 82 -38.55 -5.39 -23.48
CA GLY A 82 -38.49 -6.40 -24.51
C GLY A 82 -39.72 -7.29 -24.39
N CYS A 83 -40.87 -6.71 -24.74
CA CYS A 83 -42.06 -7.46 -25.15
C CYS A 83 -42.05 -7.53 -26.68
#